data_AF-A0AAJ2N2I5-F1
#
_entry.id   AF-A0AAJ2N2I5-F1
#
_cell.length_a   1.000
_cell.length_b   1.000
_cell.length_c   1.000
_cell.angle_alpha   90.00
_cell.angle_beta   90.00
_cell.angle_gamma   90.00
#
_symmetry.space_group_name_H-M   'P 1'
#
loop_
_entity.id
_entity.type
_entity.pdbx_description
1 polymer ?
#
loop_
_entity_poly.entity_id
_entity_poly.type
_entity_poly.pdbx_seq_one_letter_code
_entity_poly.pdbx_strand_id
1 'polypeptide(L)'
;MKLCAVMKYIGLMLTDTLLSCIASISLLNLQKQVFTMSEVVIDPKICPLCGNENHCAYQAGRPHQECWCMTLSVPKALLEKIPSEMRRKACVCEHCVRAFLQSTQMNE
;
A
#
# COMPACT_ATOMS: atom_id res chain seq x y z
N MET A 1 -51.02 34.13 -31.31
CA MET A 1 -49.89 33.20 -31.60
C MET A 1 -48.58 33.63 -30.93
N LYS A 2 -48.57 33.95 -29.62
CA LYS A 2 -47.35 34.33 -28.88
C LYS A 2 -47.24 33.63 -27.50
N LEU A 3 -47.88 32.47 -27.34
CA LEU A 3 -47.83 31.66 -26.11
C LEU A 3 -47.02 30.36 -26.27
N CYS A 4 -46.75 29.88 -27.50
CA CYS A 4 -45.95 28.66 -27.70
C CYS A 4 -44.42 28.85 -27.62
N ALA A 5 -43.90 30.07 -27.81
CA ALA A 5 -42.45 30.29 -27.89
C ALA A 5 -41.77 30.36 -26.51
N VAL A 6 -42.48 30.82 -25.47
CA VAL A 6 -41.93 30.97 -24.11
C VAL A 6 -41.77 29.60 -23.42
N MET A 7 -42.64 28.63 -23.74
CA MET A 7 -42.54 27.27 -23.21
C MET A 7 -41.40 26.43 -23.82
N LYS A 8 -40.85 26.84 -24.97
CA LYS A 8 -39.72 26.13 -25.60
C LYS A 8 -38.36 26.61 -25.07
N TYR A 9 -38.27 27.87 -24.64
CA TYR A 9 -37.04 28.46 -24.11
C TYR A 9 -36.79 28.16 -22.63
N ILE A 10 -37.85 27.97 -21.82
CA ILE A 10 -37.70 27.63 -20.39
C ILE A 10 -37.27 26.16 -20.21
N GLY A 11 -37.58 25.27 -21.17
CA GLY A 11 -37.19 23.86 -21.13
C GLY A 11 -35.75 23.55 -21.57
N LEU A 12 -35.10 24.42 -22.35
CA LEU A 12 -33.69 24.23 -22.76
C LEU A 12 -32.69 24.72 -21.70
N MET A 13 -33.04 25.75 -20.92
CA MET A 13 -32.12 26.34 -19.93
C MET A 13 -32.07 25.57 -18.60
N LEU A 14 -33.01 24.64 -18.37
CA LEU A 14 -33.05 23.81 -17.15
C LEU A 14 -32.27 22.49 -17.29
N THR A 15 -31.83 22.14 -18.50
CA THR A 15 -31.01 20.94 -18.74
C THR A 15 -29.52 21.24 -18.79
N ASP A 16 -29.10 22.47 -19.13
CA ASP A 16 -27.67 22.82 -19.29
C ASP A 16 -26.92 23.02 -17.96
N THR A 17 -27.60 23.51 -16.92
CA THR A 17 -27.02 23.61 -15.56
C THR A 17 -27.05 22.27 -14.83
N LEU A 18 -28.04 21.40 -15.08
CA LEU A 18 -28.02 20.04 -14.52
C LEU A 18 -26.94 19.17 -15.20
N LEU A 19 -26.81 19.22 -16.53
CA LEU A 19 -25.87 18.37 -17.29
C LEU A 19 -24.40 18.69 -16.98
N SER A 20 -24.07 19.96 -16.71
CA SER A 20 -22.73 20.36 -16.25
C SER A 20 -22.44 19.92 -14.80
N CYS A 21 -23.44 19.89 -13.91
CA CYS A 21 -23.29 19.32 -12.56
C CYS A 21 -23.09 17.80 -12.58
N ILE A 22 -23.83 17.02 -13.37
CA ILE A 22 -23.60 15.57 -13.47
C ILE A 22 -22.30 15.21 -14.21
N ALA A 23 -21.85 15.99 -15.19
CA ALA A 23 -20.53 15.82 -15.80
C ALA A 23 -19.39 16.03 -14.77
N SER A 24 -19.55 17.03 -13.89
CA SER A 24 -18.59 17.32 -12.81
C SER A 24 -18.58 16.24 -11.71
N ILE A 25 -19.75 15.70 -11.35
CA ILE A 25 -19.87 14.59 -10.39
C ILE A 25 -19.36 13.27 -10.98
N SER A 26 -19.51 13.04 -12.30
CA SER A 26 -19.00 11.85 -12.98
C SER A 26 -17.47 11.87 -13.13
N LEU A 27 -16.87 13.05 -13.34
CA LEU A 27 -15.41 13.23 -13.36
C LEU A 27 -14.78 13.08 -11.97
N LEU A 28 -15.45 13.50 -10.90
CA LEU A 28 -15.01 13.26 -9.51
C LEU A 28 -15.06 11.77 -9.11
N ASN A 29 -15.94 10.98 -9.73
CA ASN A 29 -16.02 9.54 -9.48
C ASN A 29 -14.98 8.71 -10.26
N LEU A 30 -14.45 9.19 -11.39
CA LEU A 30 -13.29 8.55 -12.03
C LEU A 30 -11.97 8.87 -11.30
N GLN A 31 -11.82 10.07 -10.72
CA GLN A 31 -10.60 10.39 -9.96
C GLN A 31 -10.49 9.64 -8.62
N LYS A 32 -11.61 9.22 -8.02
CA LYS A 32 -11.58 8.36 -6.82
C LYS A 32 -11.14 6.93 -7.11
N GLN A 33 -11.40 6.42 -8.32
CA GLN A 33 -11.13 5.01 -8.65
C GLN A 33 -9.68 4.74 -9.10
N VAL A 34 -8.93 5.78 -9.48
CA VAL A 34 -7.49 5.67 -9.81
C VAL A 34 -6.60 6.07 -8.61
N PHE A 35 -7.19 6.63 -7.55
CA PHE A 35 -6.47 7.03 -6.33
C PHE A 35 -6.44 5.94 -5.24
N THR A 36 -7.05 4.76 -5.47
CA THR A 36 -6.76 3.61 -4.63
C THR A 36 -5.36 3.11 -4.99
N MET A 37 -4.35 3.71 -4.34
CA MET A 37 -3.05 3.09 -4.16
C MET A 37 -3.29 1.61 -3.84
N SER A 38 -2.87 0.74 -4.75
CA SER A 38 -2.90 -0.71 -4.66
C SER A 38 -2.70 -1.16 -3.20
N GLU A 39 -3.70 -1.82 -2.61
CA GLU A 39 -3.51 -2.47 -1.31
C GLU A 39 -2.46 -3.56 -1.47
N VAL A 40 -1.24 -3.29 -0.99
CA VAL A 40 -0.18 -4.30 -0.93
C VAL A 40 -0.59 -5.31 0.13
N VAL A 41 -1.02 -6.50 -0.31
CA VAL A 41 -1.24 -7.64 0.58
C VAL A 41 0.12 -8.09 1.11
N ILE A 42 0.35 -7.90 2.41
CA ILE A 42 1.61 -8.25 3.06
C ILE A 42 1.51 -9.65 3.63
N ASP A 43 2.35 -10.57 3.15
CA ASP A 43 2.51 -11.87 3.78
C ASP A 43 3.51 -11.76 4.94
N PRO A 44 3.09 -11.94 6.20
CA PRO A 44 3.98 -11.87 7.36
C PRO A 44 5.04 -12.98 7.40
N LYS A 45 4.94 -14.02 6.55
CA LYS A 45 5.93 -15.11 6.42
C LYS A 45 7.03 -14.81 5.40
N ILE A 46 6.91 -13.71 4.64
CA ILE A 46 7.85 -13.35 3.59
C ILE A 46 8.74 -12.19 4.03
N CYS A 47 10.04 -12.31 3.75
CA CYS A 47 11.03 -11.30 4.05
C CYS A 47 10.81 -10.07 3.16
N PRO A 48 10.63 -8.86 3.72
CA PRO A 48 10.38 -7.64 2.95
C PRO A 48 11.61 -7.15 2.18
N LEU A 49 12.80 -7.71 2.42
CA LEU A 49 14.03 -7.29 1.76
C LEU A 49 14.41 -8.18 0.55
N CYS A 50 14.11 -9.48 0.62
CA CYS A 50 14.53 -10.43 -0.41
C CYS A 50 13.40 -11.26 -1.02
N GLY A 51 12.17 -11.17 -0.49
CA GLY A 51 11.01 -11.90 -1.02
C GLY A 51 10.96 -13.40 -0.70
N ASN A 52 11.95 -13.95 0.00
CA ASN A 52 11.96 -15.36 0.43
C ASN A 52 11.29 -15.53 1.81
N GLU A 53 11.05 -16.78 2.24
CA GLU A 53 10.56 -17.06 3.59
C GLU A 53 11.44 -16.42 4.68
N ASN A 54 10.80 -15.87 5.71
CA ASN A 54 11.50 -15.26 6.85
C ASN A 54 11.72 -16.20 8.03
N HIS A 55 11.12 -17.41 7.97
CA HIS A 55 11.15 -18.43 9.02
C HIS A 55 10.78 -17.90 10.42
N CYS A 56 9.88 -16.92 10.50
CA CYS A 56 9.35 -16.42 11.76
C CYS A 56 8.56 -17.53 12.49
N ALA A 57 9.07 -17.99 13.65
CA ALA A 57 8.43 -19.05 14.42
C ALA A 57 7.01 -18.66 14.87
N TYR A 58 6.83 -17.41 15.32
CA TYR A 58 5.51 -16.89 15.72
C TYR A 58 4.48 -16.97 14.59
N GLN A 59 4.85 -16.54 13.37
CA GLN A 59 3.96 -16.59 12.21
C GLN A 59 3.72 -18.03 11.71
N ALA A 60 4.62 -18.96 12.05
CA ALA A 60 4.45 -20.39 11.83
C ALA A 60 3.64 -21.10 12.93
N GLY A 61 3.10 -20.37 13.92
CA GLY A 61 2.33 -20.96 15.03
C GLY A 61 3.19 -21.66 16.09
N ARG A 62 4.50 -21.38 16.12
CA ARG A 62 5.45 -21.91 17.10
C ARG A 62 5.78 -20.85 18.17
N PRO A 63 6.24 -21.27 19.37
CA PRO A 63 6.71 -20.35 20.40
C PRO A 63 7.73 -19.34 19.89
N HIS A 64 7.64 -18.08 20.33
CA HIS A 64 8.55 -17.03 19.86
C HIS A 64 10.02 -17.31 20.22
N GLN A 65 10.25 -18.03 21.32
CA GLN A 65 11.57 -18.46 21.78
C GLN A 65 12.29 -19.36 20.77
N GLU A 66 11.55 -20.04 19.90
CA GLU A 66 12.09 -20.89 18.83
C GLU A 66 12.46 -20.10 17.57
N CYS A 67 12.18 -18.80 17.52
CA CYS A 67 12.51 -17.98 16.36
C CYS A 67 14.03 -17.74 16.29
N TRP A 68 14.63 -17.86 15.11
CA TRP A 68 16.05 -17.58 14.89
C TRP A 68 16.45 -16.17 15.36
N CYS A 69 15.53 -15.19 15.34
CA CYS A 69 15.81 -13.83 15.77
C CYS A 69 16.02 -13.70 17.28
N MET A 70 15.75 -14.75 18.06
CA MET A 70 16.08 -14.81 19.49
C MET A 70 17.54 -15.16 19.75
N THR A 71 18.25 -15.70 18.75
CA THR A 71 19.66 -16.08 18.87
C THR A 71 20.60 -15.15 18.09
N LEU A 72 20.08 -14.40 17.12
CA LEU A 72 20.83 -13.46 16.30
C LEU A 72 20.27 -12.04 16.41
N SER A 73 21.07 -11.12 16.95
CA SER A 73 20.72 -9.69 17.03
C SER A 73 20.50 -9.09 15.65
N VAL A 74 19.34 -8.44 15.46
CA VAL A 74 18.97 -7.79 14.20
C VAL A 74 19.41 -6.32 14.22
N PRO A 75 20.34 -5.88 13.35
CA PRO A 75 20.83 -4.50 13.36
C PRO A 75 19.76 -3.48 13.01
N LYS A 76 19.70 -2.36 13.75
CA LYS A 76 18.76 -1.27 13.48
C LYS A 76 18.92 -0.70 12.06
N ALA A 77 20.15 -0.52 11.60
CA ALA A 77 20.44 -0.02 10.26
C ALA A 77 19.89 -0.93 9.13
N LEU A 78 19.75 -2.24 9.39
CA LEU A 78 19.09 -3.16 8.45
C LEU A 78 17.57 -2.97 8.49
N LEU A 79 16.98 -2.82 9.69
CA LEU A 79 15.54 -2.58 9.84
C LEU A 79 15.09 -1.28 9.16
N GLU A 80 15.95 -0.26 9.12
CA GLU A 80 15.69 0.99 8.41
C GLU A 80 15.56 0.82 6.89
N LYS A 81 16.16 -0.24 6.32
CA LYS A 81 16.02 -0.60 4.90
C LYS A 81 14.66 -1.23 4.56
N ILE A 82 13.86 -1.63 5.55
CA ILE A 82 12.52 -2.19 5.32
C ILE A 82 11.58 -1.08 4.86
N PRO A 83 10.82 -1.25 3.75
CA PRO A 83 9.81 -0.30 3.30
C PRO A 83 8.82 0.05 4.42
N SER A 84 8.45 1.34 4.53
CA SER A 84 7.58 1.86 5.60
C SER A 84 6.29 1.07 5.75
N GLU A 85 5.72 0.64 4.62
CA GLU A 85 4.43 -0.05 4.54
C GLU A 85 4.52 -1.46 5.12
N MET A 86 5.71 -2.07 5.15
CA MET A 86 5.97 -3.44 5.60
C MET A 86 6.59 -3.53 7.00
N ARG A 87 7.04 -2.40 7.58
CA ARG A 87 7.59 -2.37 8.94
C ARG A 87 6.57 -2.83 9.98
N ARG A 88 7.02 -3.68 10.91
CA ARG A 88 6.19 -4.31 11.95
C ARG A 88 5.06 -5.20 11.43
N LYS A 89 5.04 -5.52 10.12
CA LYS A 89 4.05 -6.42 9.51
C LYS A 89 4.68 -7.71 8.97
N ALA A 90 5.94 -7.65 8.53
CA ALA A 90 6.72 -8.83 8.16
C ALA A 90 8.14 -8.76 8.75
N CYS A 91 8.67 -9.90 9.18
CA CYS A 91 10.04 -9.99 9.70
C CYS A 91 11.05 -10.08 8.54
N VAL A 92 12.23 -9.48 8.71
CA VAL A 92 13.42 -9.80 7.91
C VAL A 92 13.80 -11.27 8.09
N CYS A 93 14.53 -11.90 7.17
CA CYS A 93 15.04 -13.27 7.33
C CYS A 93 16.47 -13.30 7.87
N GLU A 94 16.87 -14.42 8.48
CA GLU A 94 18.22 -14.64 9.01
C GLU A 94 19.31 -14.42 7.95
N HIS A 95 19.06 -14.87 6.72
CA HIS A 95 19.99 -14.72 5.60
C HIS A 95 20.32 -13.23 5.32
N CYS A 96 19.31 -12.36 5.25
CA CYS A 96 19.52 -10.93 5.05
C CYS A 96 20.27 -10.29 6.23
N VAL A 97 20.03 -10.75 7.46
CA VAL A 97 20.78 -10.28 8.64
C VAL A 97 22.26 -10.65 8.52
N ARG A 98 22.57 -11.91 8.21
CA ARG A 98 23.95 -12.39 8.06
C ARG A 98 24.68 -11.68 6.92
N ALA A 99 24.04 -11.51 5.77
CA ALA A 99 24.62 -10.80 4.63
C ALA A 99 24.92 -9.33 4.98
N PHE A 100 24.02 -8.66 5.70
CA PHE A 100 24.25 -7.29 6.17
C PHE A 100 25.46 -7.22 7.11
N LEU A 101 25.54 -8.11 8.12
CA LEU A 101 26.66 -8.15 9.07
C LEU A 101 28.01 -8.43 8.38
N GLN A 102 28.04 -9.33 7.40
CA GLN A 102 29.25 -9.60 6.61
C GLN A 102 29.68 -8.37 5.81
N SER A 103 28.73 -7.68 5.18
CA SER A 103 29.03 -6.46 4.42
C SER A 103 29.59 -5.35 5.31
N THR A 104 29.14 -5.23 6.56
CA THR A 104 29.67 -4.22 7.49
C THR A 104 31.10 -4.51 7.95
N GLN A 105 31.50 -5.78 8.01
CA GLN A 105 32.86 -6.18 8.44
C GLN A 105 33.93 -6.03 7.35
N MET A 106 33.53 -5.93 6.08
CA MET A 106 34.45 -5.70 4.96
C MET A 106 34.66 -4.22 4.64
N ASN A 107 33.94 -3.33 5.34
CA ASN A 107 33.96 -1.88 5.13
C ASN A 107 34.68 -1.12 6.26
N GLU A 108 35.36 -1.83 7.15
CA GLU A 108 36.26 -1.31 8.20
C GLU A 108 37.69 -1.78 7.93
#